data_AF-A0A354C629-F1
#
_entry.id   AF-A0A354C629-F1
#
_cell.length_a   1.000
_cell.length_b   1.000
_cell.length_c   1.000
_cell.angle_alpha   90.00
_cell.angle_beta   90.00
_cell.angle_gamma   90.00
#
_symmetry.space_group_name_H-M   'P 1'
#
loop_
_entity.id
_entity.type
_entity.pdbx_description
1 polymer ?
#
loop_
_entity_poly.entity_id
_entity_poly.type
_entity_poly.pdbx_seq_one_letter_code
_entity_poly.pdbx_strand_id
1 'polypeptide(L)'
;MFKILEKTFLQEIVVKMVIEAPEIARKRKAGQFVVLMIDDKGERIPLTIVDSDSEKGTITIIYQIVGKTTAKMAQMEKGDFILNILGP
;
A
#
# COMPACT_ATOMS: atom_id res chain seq x y z
N MET A 1 -4.03 11.71 0.67
CA MET A 1 -2.81 11.21 0.01
C MET A 1 -1.92 10.60 1.07
N PHE A 2 -1.30 9.47 0.77
CA PHE A 2 -0.57 8.62 1.73
C PHE A 2 0.83 8.36 1.18
N LYS A 3 1.87 8.67 1.95
CA LYS A 3 3.26 8.66 1.47
C LYS A 3 3.85 7.26 1.45
N ILE A 4 4.56 6.92 0.39
CA ILE A 4 5.36 5.69 0.30
C ILE A 4 6.69 5.94 1.00
N LEU A 5 6.93 5.22 2.10
CA LEU A 5 8.14 5.35 2.91
C LEU A 5 9.23 4.37 2.50
N GLU A 6 8.84 3.20 2.02
CA GLU A 6 9.74 2.15 1.52
C GLU A 6 9.06 1.37 0.38
N LYS A 7 9.86 0.95 -0.59
CA LYS A 7 9.49 -0.01 -1.63
C LYS A 7 10.65 -0.96 -1.85
N THR A 8 10.35 -2.26 -1.86
CA THR A 8 11.35 -3.32 -2.04
C THR A 8 10.77 -4.42 -2.92
N PHE A 9 11.47 -4.80 -3.99
CA PHE A 9 11.15 -6.01 -4.75
C PHE A 9 11.61 -7.23 -3.95
N LEU A 10 10.67 -8.09 -3.58
CA LEU A 10 10.97 -9.36 -2.91
C LEU A 10 11.31 -10.45 -3.93
N GLN A 11 10.71 -10.35 -5.13
CA GLN A 11 10.97 -11.15 -6.32
C GLN A 11 10.66 -10.27 -7.54
N GLU A 12 10.91 -10.79 -8.75
CA GLU A 12 10.71 -10.07 -10.03
C GLU A 12 9.33 -9.41 -10.15
N ILE A 13 8.27 -10.10 -9.70
CA ILE A 13 6.89 -9.61 -9.77
C ILE A 13 6.22 -9.40 -8.40
N VAL A 14 6.97 -9.49 -7.29
CA VAL A 14 6.42 -9.37 -5.93
C VAL A 14 7.04 -8.16 -5.24
N VAL A 15 6.21 -7.19 -4.86
CA VAL A 15 6.66 -5.92 -4.29
C VAL A 15 6.11 -5.76 -2.87
N LYS A 16 7.01 -5.42 -1.93
CA LYS A 16 6.67 -4.92 -0.60
C LYS A 16 6.65 -3.39 -0.64
N MET A 17 5.62 -2.79 -0.06
CA MET A 17 5.50 -1.33 0.05
C MET A 17 5.06 -0.96 1.48
N VAL A 18 5.77 0.00 2.08
CA VAL A 18 5.46 0.57 3.39
C VAL A 18 4.89 1.96 3.17
N ILE A 19 3.71 2.19 3.73
CA ILE A 19 2.93 3.40 3.49
C ILE A 19 2.60 4.06 4.83
N GLU A 20 2.77 5.38 4.89
CA GLU A 20 2.34 6.20 6.02
C GLU A 20 0.81 6.29 6.05
N ALA A 21 0.20 5.69 7.07
CA ALA A 21 -1.25 5.66 7.29
C ALA A 21 -1.56 5.51 8.79
N PRO A 22 -1.42 6.58 9.61
CA PRO A 22 -1.45 6.46 11.07
C PRO A 22 -2.78 5.97 11.64
N GLU A 23 -3.91 6.50 11.13
CA GLU A 23 -5.25 6.09 11.58
C GLU A 23 -5.54 4.61 11.36
N ILE A 24 -5.00 4.11 10.25
CA ILE A 24 -5.17 2.76 9.74
C ILE A 24 -4.28 1.81 10.57
N ALA A 25 -3.02 2.17 10.75
CA ALA A 25 -2.05 1.40 11.52
C ALA A 25 -2.51 1.14 12.97
N ARG A 26 -3.15 2.14 13.60
CA ARG A 26 -3.68 2.02 14.97
C ARG A 26 -4.88 1.08 15.11
N LYS A 27 -5.68 0.91 14.06
CA LYS A 27 -6.94 0.14 14.11
C LYS A 27 -6.82 -1.28 13.58
N ARG A 28 -5.76 -1.55 12.83
CA ARG A 28 -5.56 -2.81 12.11
C ARG A 28 -5.60 -4.02 13.04
N LYS A 29 -6.31 -5.06 12.58
CA LYS A 29 -6.33 -6.42 13.10
C LYS A 29 -5.96 -7.42 12.00
N ALA A 30 -5.52 -8.61 12.41
CA ALA A 30 -5.17 -9.68 11.48
C ALA A 30 -6.35 -10.04 10.56
N GLY A 31 -6.07 -10.31 9.29
CA GLY A 31 -7.07 -10.63 8.26
C GLY A 31 -7.72 -9.42 7.57
N GLN A 32 -7.47 -8.19 8.03
CA GLN A 32 -8.01 -6.99 7.38
C GLN A 32 -7.17 -6.55 6.16
N PHE A 33 -7.82 -5.78 5.29
CA PHE A 33 -7.26 -5.26 4.05
C PHE A 33 -7.60 -3.78 3.89
N VAL A 34 -6.90 -3.11 2.98
CA VAL A 34 -7.23 -1.77 2.51
C VAL A 34 -7.75 -1.80 1.09
N VAL A 35 -8.58 -0.83 0.72
CA VAL A 35 -8.92 -0.51 -0.66
C VAL A 35 -8.16 0.74 -1.05
N LEU A 36 -7.31 0.67 -2.07
CA LEU A 36 -6.52 1.80 -2.52
C LEU A 36 -6.84 2.22 -3.95
N MET A 37 -6.53 3.48 -4.27
CA MET A 37 -6.63 4.09 -5.59
C MET A 37 -5.42 5.00 -5.77
N ILE A 38 -4.65 4.80 -6.85
CA ILE A 38 -3.34 5.45 -7.03
C ILE A 38 -3.39 6.80 -7.75
N ASP A 39 -4.37 7.00 -8.62
CA ASP A 39 -4.58 8.23 -9.40
C ASP A 39 -6.09 8.49 -9.59
N ASP A 40 -6.43 9.67 -10.11
CA ASP A 40 -7.82 10.16 -10.28
C ASP A 40 -8.66 9.30 -11.24
N LYS A 41 -8.01 8.63 -12.18
CA LYS A 41 -8.62 7.72 -13.16
C LYS A 41 -8.36 6.25 -12.84
N GLY A 42 -7.78 5.99 -11.67
CA GLY A 42 -7.32 4.68 -11.23
C GLY A 42 -8.48 3.82 -10.74
N GLU A 43 -8.31 2.51 -10.81
CA GLU A 43 -9.28 1.59 -10.23
C GLU A 43 -9.06 1.46 -8.70
N ARG A 44 -10.09 0.99 -8.01
CA ARG A 44 -10.01 0.65 -6.57
C ARG A 44 -9.67 -0.82 -6.42
N ILE A 45 -8.52 -1.13 -5.84
CA ILE A 45 -8.08 -2.51 -5.62
C ILE A 45 -7.96 -2.83 -4.12
N PRO A 46 -8.40 -4.01 -3.67
CA PRO A 46 -8.16 -4.47 -2.31
C PRO A 46 -6.77 -5.08 -2.15
N LEU A 47 -6.05 -4.75 -1.09
CA LEU A 47 -4.77 -5.36 -0.72
C LEU A 47 -4.71 -5.62 0.79
N THR A 48 -4.30 -6.83 1.16
CA THR A 48 -4.16 -7.24 2.56
C THR A 48 -3.07 -6.45 3.28
N ILE A 49 -3.34 -6.05 4.53
CA ILE A 49 -2.32 -5.44 5.39
C ILE A 49 -1.52 -6.57 6.02
N VAL A 50 -0.32 -6.81 5.51
CA VAL A 50 0.54 -7.89 6.01
C VAL A 50 1.13 -7.55 7.38
N ASP A 51 1.40 -6.26 7.61
CA ASP A 51 1.93 -5.78 8.89
C ASP A 51 1.54 -4.30 9.13
N SER A 52 1.63 -3.85 10.38
CA SER A 52 1.37 -2.47 10.78
C SER A 52 2.21 -2.07 11.99
N ASP A 53 2.72 -0.85 11.99
CA ASP A 53 3.44 -0.25 13.12
C ASP A 53 2.66 0.97 13.60
N SER A 54 2.07 0.86 14.80
CA SER A 54 1.24 1.93 15.39
C SER A 54 2.06 3.12 15.87
N GLU A 55 3.34 2.93 16.24
CA GLU A 55 4.21 4.01 16.69
C GLU A 55 4.74 4.82 15.51
N LYS A 56 5.18 4.12 14.46
CA LYS A 56 5.61 4.77 13.20
C LYS A 56 4.43 5.26 12.35
N GLY A 57 3.21 4.79 12.63
CA GLY A 57 2.00 5.14 11.88
C GLY A 57 1.99 4.56 10.46
N THR A 58 2.51 3.35 10.27
CA THR A 58 2.70 2.75 8.94
C THR A 58 1.96 1.44 8.77
N ILE A 59 1.52 1.17 7.54
CA ILE A 59 1.11 -0.16 7.12
C ILE A 59 2.05 -0.71 6.07
N THR A 60 2.17 -2.04 6.05
CA THR A 60 2.90 -2.76 5.02
C THR A 60 1.91 -3.56 4.19
N ILE A 61 2.02 -3.42 2.87
CA ILE A 61 1.33 -4.24 1.89
C ILE A 61 2.34 -5.01 1.05
N ILE A 62 1.93 -6.19 0.59
CA ILE A 62 2.66 -6.96 -0.42
C ILE A 62 1.69 -7.26 -1.55
N TYR A 63 2.11 -7.02 -2.78
CA TYR A 63 1.28 -7.26 -3.95
C TYR A 63 2.10 -7.88 -5.08
N GLN A 64 1.40 -8.55 -6.00
CA GLN A 64 1.97 -9.08 -7.22
C GLN A 64 1.64 -8.18 -8.41
N ILE A 65 2.58 -8.05 -9.34
CA ILE A 65 2.41 -7.31 -10.59
C ILE A 65 1.66 -8.19 -11.60
N VAL A 66 0.33 -8.07 -11.60
CA VAL A 66 -0.56 -8.93 -12.42
C VAL A 66 -1.49 -8.14 -13.33
N GLY A 67 -1.52 -6.81 -13.23
CA GLY A 67 -2.45 -5.97 -13.99
C GLY A 67 -1.99 -4.52 -14.07
N LYS A 68 -2.83 -3.68 -14.68
CA LYS A 68 -2.49 -2.28 -15.00
C LYS A 68 -2.16 -1.47 -13.75
N THR A 69 -2.98 -1.55 -12.70
CA THR A 69 -2.77 -0.76 -11.48
C THR A 69 -1.57 -1.25 -10.68
N THR A 70 -1.37 -2.56 -10.55
CA THR A 70 -0.21 -3.11 -9.84
C THR A 70 1.10 -2.86 -10.60
N ALA A 71 1.08 -2.84 -11.94
CA ALA A 71 2.23 -2.43 -12.75
C ALA A 71 2.57 -0.94 -12.57
N LYS A 72 1.57 -0.06 -12.56
CA LYS A 72 1.77 1.37 -12.24
C LYS A 72 2.32 1.56 -10.82
N MET A 73 1.75 0.87 -9.82
CA MET A 73 2.26 0.91 -8.44
C MET A 73 3.73 0.49 -8.36
N ALA A 74 4.13 -0.53 -9.13
CA ALA A 74 5.52 -0.98 -9.18
C ALA A 74 6.49 0.04 -9.81
N GLN A 75 5.98 1.07 -10.49
CA GLN A 75 6.78 2.19 -11.02
C GLN A 75 6.85 3.38 -10.04
N MET A 76 6.00 3.42 -9.01
CA MET A 76 6.07 4.44 -7.97
C MET A 76 7.30 4.21 -7.09
N GLU A 77 7.87 5.28 -6.55
CA GLU A 77 9.08 5.25 -5.75
C GLU A 77 8.87 5.77 -4.33
N LYS A 78 9.87 5.56 -3.48
CA LYS A 78 9.89 6.17 -2.14
C LYS A 78 9.76 7.69 -2.28
N GLY A 79 8.86 8.27 -1.49
CA GLY A 79 8.55 9.70 -1.54
C GLY A 79 7.33 10.04 -2.36
N ASP A 80 6.87 9.13 -3.25
CA ASP A 80 5.61 9.28 -3.95
C ASP A 80 4.41 9.05 -3.03
N PHE A 81 3.21 9.32 -3.55
CA PHE A 81 1.98 9.28 -2.79
C PHE A 81 0.92 8.43 -3.47
N ILE A 82 0.28 7.56 -2.68
CA ILE A 82 -0.98 6.93 -3.06
C ILE A 82 -2.09 7.94 -2.82
N LEU A 83 -2.95 8.15 -3.83
CA LEU A 83 -3.99 9.17 -3.77
C LEU A 83 -4.98 8.90 -2.62
N ASN A 84 -5.57 7.71 -2.59
CA ASN A 84 -6.55 7.29 -1.58
C ASN A 84 -6.26 5.90 -1.04
N ILE A 85 -6.40 5.75 0.27
CA ILE A 85 -6.39 4.47 0.98
C ILE A 85 -7.55 4.48 1.96
N LEU A 86 -8.35 3.42 1.91
CA LEU A 86 -9.48 3.18 2.80
C LEU A 86 -9.25 1.87 3.56
N GLY A 87 -9.48 1.90 4.88
CA GLY A 87 -9.37 0.75 5.78
C GLY A 87 -8.03 0.70 6.51
N PRO A 88 -7.89 -0.07 7.60
CA PRO A 88 -8.90 -0.95 8.16
C PRO A 88 -9.89 -0.22 9.08
#